data_AF-A0A2E6SZN1-F1
#
_entry.id   AF-A0A2E6SZN1-F1
#
_cell.length_a   1.000
_cell.length_b   1.000
_cell.length_c   1.000
_cell.angle_alpha   90.00
_cell.angle_beta   90.00
_cell.angle_gamma   90.00
#
_symmetry.space_group_name_H-M   'P 1'
#
loop_
_entity.id
_entity.type
_entity.pdbx_description
1 polymer ?
#
loop_
_entity_poly.entity_id
_entity_poly.type
_entity_poly.pdbx_seq_one_letter_code
_entity_poly.pdbx_strand_id
1 'polypeptide(L)'
;MNKRVVYFYNVLELQEIVLCIIAGLLAGIINTLAGSGSIITLSLLTFLGLPTNIANGTNRIGLFFQSAGSTFKFYQQRELILSHRLGLLTLSVSGAIFGVMVASRLPEDHFQSILGGVFCVLFLIVLFEPHKHLKHIEKFSKLMPLIMAGIGFYAGFIQVGAGVFMLAVMHVVWGKSYTSLNPLKVFIILLINIIALVGYGLVNQIHWEFGLLLAIGQLIGGLVGVRLNNLKGKIEPFLKMLILGIILISILRFWHLI
;
A
#
# COMPACT_ATOMS: atom_id res chain seq x y z
N MET A 1 -1.43 -16.54 29.74
CA MET A 1 -2.14 -17.46 28.82
C MET A 1 -1.69 -17.15 27.41
N ASN A 2 -1.02 -18.09 26.75
CA ASN A 2 -0.29 -17.90 25.50
C ASN A 2 -1.28 -17.92 24.32
N LYS A 3 -1.70 -16.76 23.81
CA LYS A 3 -2.50 -16.66 22.57
C LYS A 3 -1.61 -16.91 21.35
N ARG A 4 -1.00 -18.10 21.24
CA ARG A 4 -0.59 -18.66 19.94
C ARG A 4 -1.78 -19.45 19.41
N VAL A 5 -2.84 -18.75 19.03
CA VAL A 5 -4.03 -19.37 18.44
C VAL A 5 -3.77 -19.54 16.95
N VAL A 6 -3.32 -20.74 16.61
CA VAL A 6 -3.66 -21.54 15.42
C VAL A 6 -4.68 -20.85 14.49
N TYR A 7 -4.22 -20.24 13.39
CA TYR A 7 -5.06 -19.84 12.24
C TYR A 7 -5.13 -20.94 11.16
N PHE A 8 -4.51 -22.09 11.40
CA PHE A 8 -4.58 -23.23 10.50
C PHE A 8 -5.80 -24.07 10.87
N TYR A 9 -6.58 -24.54 9.90
CA TYR A 9 -7.75 -25.45 10.02
C TYR A 9 -9.18 -24.87 9.93
N ASN A 10 -9.41 -23.72 9.29
CA ASN A 10 -10.71 -23.50 8.67
C ASN A 10 -10.57 -23.67 7.16
N VAL A 11 -11.36 -24.58 6.58
CA VAL A 11 -11.51 -24.66 5.13
C VAL A 11 -12.09 -23.33 4.68
N LEU A 12 -11.34 -22.58 3.87
CA LEU A 12 -11.79 -21.30 3.34
C LEU A 12 -13.13 -21.48 2.63
N GLU A 13 -14.10 -20.67 3.01
CA GLU A 13 -15.39 -20.67 2.34
C GLU A 13 -15.24 -20.04 0.95
N LEU A 14 -16.06 -20.50 -0.01
CA LEU A 14 -16.07 -19.96 -1.37
C LEU A 14 -16.25 -18.43 -1.37
N GLN A 15 -17.04 -17.92 -0.43
CA GLN A 15 -17.28 -16.48 -0.26
C GLN A 15 -15.99 -15.74 0.09
N GLU A 16 -15.19 -16.25 1.02
CA GLU A 16 -13.92 -15.64 1.44
C GLU A 16 -12.91 -15.61 0.30
N ILE A 17 -12.85 -16.70 -0.48
CA ILE A 17 -12.00 -16.82 -1.67
C ILE A 17 -12.36 -15.74 -2.69
N VAL A 18 -13.65 -15.64 -3.04
CA VAL A 18 -14.14 -14.68 -4.03
C VAL A 18 -13.92 -13.24 -3.54
N LEU A 19 -14.21 -12.96 -2.27
CA LEU A 19 -14.00 -11.64 -1.67
C LEU A 19 -12.52 -11.23 -1.72
N CYS A 20 -11.60 -12.15 -1.38
CA CYS A 20 -10.17 -11.87 -1.44
C CYS A 20 -9.70 -11.57 -2.87
N ILE A 21 -10.13 -12.35 -3.86
CA ILE A 21 -9.71 -12.12 -5.25
C ILE A 21 -10.27 -10.78 -5.75
N ILE A 22 -11.54 -10.46 -5.49
CA ILE A 22 -12.16 -9.19 -5.91
C ILE A 22 -11.52 -8.00 -5.20
N ALA A 23 -11.35 -8.07 -3.88
CA ALA A 23 -10.69 -7.03 -3.11
C ALA A 23 -9.24 -6.83 -3.57
N GLY A 24 -8.53 -7.93 -3.85
CA GLY A 24 -7.21 -7.91 -4.43
C GLY A 24 -7.20 -7.21 -5.80
N LEU A 25 -8.14 -7.55 -6.69
CA LEU A 25 -8.27 -6.91 -8.00
C LEU A 25 -8.42 -5.39 -7.88
N LEU A 26 -9.39 -4.93 -7.08
CA LEU A 26 -9.66 -3.50 -6.86
C LEU A 26 -8.47 -2.81 -6.21
N ALA A 27 -7.89 -3.41 -5.16
CA ALA A 27 -6.73 -2.87 -4.47
C ALA A 27 -5.52 -2.76 -5.41
N GLY A 28 -5.30 -3.75 -6.28
CA GLY A 28 -4.21 -3.75 -7.23
C GLY A 28 -4.33 -2.62 -8.26
N ILE A 29 -5.54 -2.40 -8.80
CA ILE A 29 -5.83 -1.27 -9.70
C ILE A 29 -5.52 0.05 -8.98
N ILE A 30 -6.07 0.25 -7.78
CA ILE A 30 -5.95 1.50 -7.04
C ILE A 30 -4.51 1.74 -6.57
N ASN A 31 -3.80 0.72 -6.10
CA ASN A 31 -2.41 0.85 -5.66
C ASN A 31 -1.48 1.22 -6.81
N THR A 32 -1.71 0.63 -7.99
CA THR A 32 -0.96 1.01 -9.19
C THR A 32 -1.26 2.45 -9.59
N LEU A 33 -2.50 2.93 -9.54
CA LEU A 33 -2.87 4.29 -9.98
C LEU A 33 -2.60 5.42 -8.97
N ALA A 34 -2.89 5.19 -7.69
CA ALA A 34 -2.93 6.23 -6.66
C ALA A 34 -2.18 5.84 -5.38
N GLY A 35 -2.14 4.56 -4.99
CA GLY A 35 -1.38 4.06 -3.84
C GLY A 35 -2.16 3.91 -2.53
N SER A 36 -3.50 3.95 -2.57
CA SER A 36 -4.40 3.82 -1.41
C SER A 36 -5.23 2.53 -1.41
N GLY A 37 -4.99 1.61 -2.34
CA GLY A 37 -5.79 0.39 -2.54
C GLY A 37 -5.67 -0.60 -1.38
N SER A 38 -4.55 -0.58 -0.63
CA SER A 38 -4.38 -1.45 0.55
C SER A 38 -5.37 -1.19 1.68
N ILE A 39 -6.11 -0.07 1.66
CA ILE A 39 -7.23 0.11 2.57
C ILE A 39 -8.25 -1.02 2.36
N ILE A 40 -8.54 -1.37 1.10
CA ILE A 40 -9.52 -2.40 0.77
C ILE A 40 -9.08 -3.75 1.32
N THR A 41 -7.83 -4.15 1.07
CA THR A 41 -7.34 -5.46 1.52
C THR A 41 -7.20 -5.53 3.03
N LEU A 42 -6.67 -4.51 3.70
CA LEU A 42 -6.55 -4.53 5.16
C LEU A 42 -7.92 -4.51 5.85
N SER A 43 -8.87 -3.75 5.31
CA SER A 43 -10.24 -3.74 5.83
C SER A 43 -10.88 -5.10 5.69
N LEU A 44 -10.79 -5.73 4.52
CA LEU A 44 -11.30 -7.08 4.30
C LEU A 44 -10.67 -8.09 5.26
N LEU A 45 -9.33 -8.13 5.35
CA LEU A 45 -8.64 -9.09 6.22
C LEU A 45 -9.01 -8.91 7.68
N THR A 46 -9.11 -7.65 8.16
CA THR A 46 -9.58 -7.36 9.52
C THR A 46 -11.05 -7.77 9.67
N PHE A 47 -11.86 -7.65 8.62
CA PHE A 47 -13.26 -8.08 8.63
C PHE A 47 -13.44 -9.59 8.71
N LEU A 48 -12.53 -10.33 8.07
CA LEU A 48 -12.38 -11.79 8.17
C LEU A 48 -11.74 -12.24 9.48
N GLY A 49 -11.49 -11.31 10.42
CA GLY A 49 -11.06 -11.62 11.78
C GLY A 49 -9.54 -11.75 11.97
N LEU A 50 -8.72 -11.36 10.99
CA LEU A 50 -7.28 -11.33 11.18
C LEU A 50 -6.90 -10.16 12.12
N PRO A 51 -6.00 -10.41 13.09
CA PRO A 51 -5.29 -9.36 13.82
C PRO A 51 -4.67 -8.34 12.87
N THR A 52 -4.70 -7.06 13.23
CA THR A 52 -4.30 -5.98 12.31
C THR A 52 -2.83 -6.06 11.88
N ASN A 53 -1.95 -6.52 12.76
CA ASN A 53 -0.54 -6.79 12.46
C ASN A 53 -0.38 -7.97 11.46
N ILE A 54 -1.14 -9.05 11.63
CA ILE A 54 -1.17 -10.20 10.71
C ILE A 54 -1.78 -9.80 9.37
N ALA A 55 -2.86 -9.00 9.36
CA ALA A 55 -3.47 -8.47 8.15
C ALA A 55 -2.46 -7.61 7.35
N ASN A 56 -1.70 -6.75 8.04
CA ASN A 56 -0.65 -5.94 7.43
C ASN A 56 0.46 -6.78 6.78
N GLY A 57 0.97 -7.81 7.47
CA GLY A 57 1.96 -8.73 6.91
C GLY A 57 1.40 -9.57 5.75
N THR A 58 0.18 -10.10 5.89
CA THR A 58 -0.53 -10.89 4.88
C THR A 58 -0.71 -10.12 3.57
N ASN A 59 -1.11 -8.85 3.65
CA ASN A 59 -1.27 -7.98 2.50
C ASN A 59 0.03 -7.77 1.69
N ARG A 60 1.21 -8.00 2.29
CA ARG A 60 2.51 -7.86 1.61
C ARG A 60 2.72 -8.85 0.49
N ILE A 61 2.12 -10.05 0.58
CA ILE A 61 2.19 -11.04 -0.51
C ILE A 61 1.56 -10.43 -1.77
N GLY A 62 0.32 -9.95 -1.67
CA GLY A 62 -0.35 -9.39 -2.83
C GLY A 62 0.28 -8.10 -3.35
N LEU A 63 0.76 -7.23 -2.45
CA LEU A 63 1.50 -6.02 -2.83
C LEU A 63 2.80 -6.33 -3.56
N PHE A 64 3.52 -7.39 -3.17
CA PHE A 64 4.73 -7.83 -3.87
C PHE A 64 4.40 -8.25 -5.31
N PHE A 65 3.44 -9.15 -5.52
CA PHE A 65 3.07 -9.59 -6.87
C PHE A 65 2.49 -8.45 -7.72
N GLN A 66 1.65 -7.59 -7.14
CA GLN A 66 1.11 -6.40 -7.80
C GLN A 66 2.20 -5.46 -8.31
N SER A 67 3.11 -5.08 -7.41
CA SER A 67 4.18 -4.13 -7.73
C SER A 67 5.23 -4.75 -8.66
N ALA A 68 5.49 -6.05 -8.56
CA ALA A 68 6.34 -6.79 -9.49
C ALA A 68 5.75 -6.79 -10.91
N GLY A 69 4.49 -7.22 -11.06
CA GLY A 69 3.80 -7.25 -12.35
C GLY A 69 3.64 -5.87 -12.97
N SER A 70 3.30 -4.86 -12.16
CA SER A 70 3.14 -3.49 -12.62
C SER A 70 4.47 -2.85 -13.04
N THR A 71 5.54 -3.06 -12.24
CA THR A 71 6.90 -2.62 -12.59
C THR A 71 7.34 -3.24 -13.91
N PHE A 72 7.19 -4.57 -14.06
CA PHE A 72 7.56 -5.27 -15.28
C PHE A 72 6.79 -4.73 -16.49
N LYS A 73 5.49 -4.44 -16.33
CA LYS A 73 4.68 -3.89 -17.42
C LYS A 73 5.09 -2.46 -17.80
N PHE A 74 5.34 -1.58 -16.83
CA PHE A 74 5.87 -0.24 -17.10
C PHE A 74 7.25 -0.27 -17.76
N TYR A 75 8.10 -1.21 -17.35
CA TYR A 75 9.40 -1.43 -17.99
C TYR A 75 9.25 -1.86 -19.46
N GLN A 76 8.36 -2.83 -19.73
CA GLN A 76 8.06 -3.26 -21.11
C GLN A 76 7.53 -2.11 -21.98
N GLN A 77 6.77 -1.19 -21.40
CA GLN A 77 6.25 0.01 -22.07
C GLN A 77 7.26 1.16 -22.17
N ARG A 78 8.49 0.98 -21.65
CA ARG A 78 9.54 2.01 -21.57
C ARG A 78 9.16 3.26 -20.78
N GLU A 79 8.17 3.14 -19.88
CA GLU A 79 7.73 4.23 -19.00
C GLU A 79 8.56 4.28 -17.70
N LEU A 80 9.21 3.19 -17.31
CA LEU A 80 10.09 3.14 -16.15
C LEU A 80 11.47 3.72 -16.48
N ILE A 81 11.68 5.00 -16.13
CA ILE A 81 12.98 5.66 -16.29
C ILE A 81 13.71 5.66 -14.95
N LEU A 82 14.68 4.75 -14.82
CA LEU A 82 15.63 4.73 -13.70
C LEU A 82 16.74 5.76 -13.97
N SER A 83 16.46 7.03 -13.70
CA SER A 83 17.49 8.07 -13.67
C SER A 83 18.58 7.78 -12.61
N HIS A 84 19.68 8.55 -12.58
CA HIS A 84 20.78 8.49 -11.58
C HIS A 84 20.38 8.78 -10.11
N ARG A 85 19.13 8.47 -9.74
CA ARG A 85 18.50 8.73 -8.44
C ARG A 85 18.58 7.50 -7.51
N LEU A 86 19.61 6.67 -7.69
CA LEU A 86 19.84 5.44 -6.91
C LEU A 86 19.89 5.72 -5.39
N GLY A 87 20.40 6.88 -4.98
CA GLY A 87 20.43 7.29 -3.57
C GLY A 87 19.04 7.42 -2.91
N LEU A 88 17.97 7.62 -3.69
CA LEU A 88 16.60 7.62 -3.15
C LEU A 88 16.09 6.20 -2.93
N LEU A 89 16.51 5.25 -3.76
CA LEU A 89 16.14 3.83 -3.62
C LEU A 89 16.74 3.25 -2.35
N THR A 90 18.04 3.47 -2.13
CA THR A 90 18.76 2.92 -0.97
C THR A 90 18.16 3.41 0.34
N LEU A 91 17.91 4.72 0.48
CA LEU A 91 17.37 5.28 1.71
C LEU A 91 15.90 4.93 1.96
N SER A 92 15.08 4.82 0.91
CA SER A 92 13.70 4.32 1.05
C SER A 92 13.68 2.87 1.55
N VAL A 93 14.55 2.03 1.01
CA VAL A 93 14.70 0.62 1.40
C VAL A 93 15.23 0.51 2.84
N SER A 94 16.25 1.30 3.21
CA SER A 94 16.75 1.35 4.59
C SER A 94 15.64 1.78 5.57
N GLY A 95 14.89 2.84 5.23
CA GLY A 95 13.73 3.24 6.01
C GLY A 95 12.74 2.10 6.21
N ALA A 96 12.41 1.37 5.14
CA ALA A 96 11.49 0.24 5.22
C ALA A 96 11.96 -0.88 6.15
N ILE A 97 13.26 -1.19 6.19
CA ILE A 97 13.82 -2.15 7.15
C ILE A 97 13.49 -1.71 8.58
N PHE A 98 13.76 -0.46 8.94
CA PHE A 98 13.43 0.08 10.26
C PHE A 98 11.92 0.09 10.52
N GLY A 99 11.11 0.45 9.52
CA GLY A 99 9.65 0.45 9.62
C GLY A 99 9.08 -0.93 9.98
N VAL A 100 9.57 -1.97 9.29
CA VAL A 100 9.18 -3.36 9.55
C VAL A 100 9.68 -3.83 10.93
N MET A 101 10.90 -3.47 11.30
CA MET A 101 11.47 -3.80 12.62
C MET A 101 10.67 -3.18 13.78
N VAL A 102 10.12 -1.98 13.61
CA VAL A 102 9.30 -1.33 14.63
C VAL A 102 7.90 -1.95 14.64
N ALA A 103 7.26 -2.04 13.47
CA ALA A 103 5.92 -2.59 13.32
C ALA A 103 5.79 -4.03 13.83
N SER A 104 6.75 -4.90 13.51
CA SER A 104 6.72 -6.32 13.90
C SER A 104 6.80 -6.56 15.41
N ARG A 105 7.31 -5.58 16.17
CA ARG A 105 7.48 -5.67 17.63
C ARG A 105 6.42 -4.92 18.42
N LEU A 106 5.54 -4.18 17.74
CA LEU A 106 4.47 -3.43 18.40
C LEU A 106 3.39 -4.39 18.92
N PRO A 107 2.91 -4.18 20.16
CA PRO A 107 1.70 -4.84 20.64
C PRO A 107 0.52 -4.57 19.71
N GLU A 108 -0.36 -5.57 19.57
CA GLU A 108 -1.49 -5.54 18.65
C GLU A 108 -2.40 -4.31 18.86
N ASP A 109 -2.73 -4.00 20.12
CA ASP A 109 -3.60 -2.86 20.46
C ASP A 109 -3.03 -1.51 19.99
N HIS A 110 -1.70 -1.34 20.10
CA HIS A 110 -1.02 -0.14 19.61
C HIS A 110 -1.00 -0.10 18.08
N PHE A 111 -0.75 -1.23 17.43
CA PHE A 111 -0.77 -1.31 15.97
C PHE A 111 -2.16 -1.01 15.42
N GLN A 112 -3.21 -1.58 16.03
CA GLN A 112 -4.61 -1.34 15.69
C GLN A 112 -4.97 0.14 15.82
N SER A 113 -4.58 0.78 16.93
CA SER A 113 -4.83 2.21 17.16
C SER A 113 -4.13 3.09 16.12
N ILE A 114 -2.88 2.78 15.78
CA ILE A 114 -2.11 3.50 14.75
C ILE A 114 -2.77 3.32 13.39
N LEU A 115 -3.17 2.10 13.03
CA LEU A 115 -3.82 1.80 11.76
C LEU A 115 -5.16 2.55 11.61
N GLY A 116 -5.98 2.56 12.66
CA GLY A 116 -7.22 3.34 12.71
C GLY A 116 -6.97 4.84 12.52
N GLY A 117 -5.95 5.40 13.18
CA GLY A 117 -5.53 6.79 12.99
C GLY A 117 -5.06 7.09 11.56
N VAL A 118 -4.30 6.17 10.94
CA VAL A 118 -3.88 6.26 9.54
C VAL A 118 -5.09 6.29 8.61
N PHE A 119 -6.12 5.48 8.86
CA PHE A 119 -7.35 5.49 8.06
C PHE A 119 -8.06 6.85 8.15
N CYS A 120 -8.15 7.46 9.35
CA CYS A 120 -8.69 8.80 9.51
C CYS A 120 -7.89 9.85 8.71
N VAL A 121 -6.56 9.84 8.79
CA VAL A 121 -5.71 10.77 8.03
C VAL A 121 -5.90 10.58 6.52
N LEU A 122 -5.94 9.33 6.05
CA LEU A 122 -6.15 9.03 4.63
C LEU A 122 -7.55 9.42 4.16
N PHE A 123 -8.58 9.25 4.99
CA PHE A 123 -9.93 9.73 4.69
C PHE A 123 -9.90 11.23 4.37
N LEU A 124 -9.29 12.03 5.24
CA LEU A 124 -9.18 13.48 5.05
C LEU A 124 -8.36 13.84 3.80
N ILE A 125 -7.24 13.16 3.56
CA ILE A 125 -6.41 13.40 2.37
C ILE A 125 -7.16 13.07 1.08
N VAL A 126 -7.87 11.95 1.03
CA VAL A 126 -8.66 11.55 -0.14
C VAL A 126 -9.86 12.48 -0.32
N LEU A 127 -10.50 12.92 0.78
CA LEU A 127 -11.66 13.82 0.75
C LEU A 127 -11.28 15.20 0.21
N PHE A 128 -10.29 15.84 0.82
CA PHE A 128 -9.92 17.23 0.55
C PHE A 128 -8.93 17.41 -0.61
N GLU A 129 -8.23 16.34 -1.00
CA GLU A 129 -7.27 16.36 -2.12
C GLU A 129 -6.27 17.53 -2.04
N PRO A 130 -5.57 17.73 -0.91
CA PRO A 130 -4.66 18.87 -0.73
C PRO A 130 -3.56 18.91 -1.79
N HIS A 131 -3.25 17.74 -2.35
CA HIS A 131 -2.28 17.54 -3.41
C HIS A 131 -2.57 18.35 -4.70
N LYS A 132 -3.82 18.76 -4.95
CA LYS A 132 -4.21 19.62 -6.09
C LYS A 132 -3.70 21.06 -5.95
N HIS A 133 -3.35 21.47 -4.73
CA HIS A 133 -2.90 22.83 -4.40
C HIS A 133 -1.38 22.91 -4.17
N LEU A 134 -0.68 21.78 -4.24
CA LEU A 134 0.75 21.72 -4.04
C LEU A 134 1.48 22.29 -5.26
N LYS A 135 2.42 23.20 -4.99
CA LYS A 135 3.28 23.81 -6.02
C LYS A 135 4.67 23.19 -5.98
N HIS A 136 5.39 23.27 -7.11
CA HIS A 136 6.79 22.85 -7.18
C HIS A 136 7.66 23.71 -6.26
N ILE A 137 8.46 23.07 -5.40
CA ILE A 137 9.38 23.72 -4.46
C ILE A 137 10.74 23.01 -4.52
N GLU A 138 11.63 23.52 -5.37
CA GLU A 138 12.95 22.93 -5.63
C GLU A 138 13.84 22.83 -4.39
N LYS A 139 13.65 23.73 -3.41
CA LYS A 139 14.43 23.76 -2.15
C LYS A 139 14.38 22.44 -1.39
N PHE A 140 13.31 21.66 -1.53
CA PHE A 140 13.18 20.35 -0.89
C PHE A 140 13.99 19.23 -1.58
N SER A 141 14.58 19.47 -2.75
CA SER A 141 15.41 18.49 -3.47
C SER A 141 16.58 17.95 -2.63
N LYS A 142 17.22 18.80 -1.83
CA LYS A 142 18.32 18.39 -0.92
C LYS A 142 17.83 17.50 0.23
N LEU A 143 16.58 17.66 0.66
CA LEU A 143 15.95 16.86 1.72
C LEU A 143 15.29 15.58 1.18
N MET A 144 15.16 15.45 -0.14
CA MET A 144 14.51 14.32 -0.80
C MET A 144 14.97 12.95 -0.26
N PRO A 145 16.27 12.68 -0.06
CA PRO A 145 16.68 11.36 0.44
C PRO A 145 16.19 11.06 1.86
N LEU A 146 16.17 12.08 2.74
CA LEU A 146 15.65 11.95 4.11
C LEU A 146 14.12 11.78 4.12
N ILE A 147 13.41 12.55 3.30
CA ILE A 147 11.95 12.42 3.16
C ILE A 147 11.59 11.03 2.63
N MET A 148 12.33 10.55 1.63
CA MET A 148 12.15 9.22 1.08
C MET A 148 12.48 8.11 2.09
N ALA A 149 13.46 8.31 2.97
CA ALA A 149 13.70 7.40 4.11
C ALA A 149 12.50 7.35 5.07
N GLY A 150 11.91 8.49 5.40
CA GLY A 150 10.71 8.57 6.24
C GLY A 150 9.48 7.91 5.59
N ILE A 151 9.28 8.12 4.28
CA ILE A 151 8.25 7.42 3.51
C ILE A 151 8.54 5.92 3.47
N GLY A 152 9.80 5.53 3.30
CA GLY A 152 10.25 4.14 3.36
C GLY A 152 9.90 3.49 4.69
N PHE A 153 10.21 4.17 5.81
CA PHE A 153 9.82 3.74 7.15
C PHE A 153 8.33 3.51 7.27
N TYR A 154 7.52 4.51 6.91
CA TYR A 154 6.07 4.40 6.93
C TYR A 154 5.55 3.25 6.04
N ALA A 155 6.16 3.09 4.86
CA ALA A 155 5.77 2.08 3.88
C ALA A 155 6.13 0.65 4.36
N GLY A 156 7.29 0.46 4.99
CA GLY A 156 7.63 -0.79 5.67
C GLY A 156 6.71 -1.09 6.85
N PHE A 157 6.29 -0.04 7.57
CA PHE A 157 5.40 -0.15 8.73
C PHE A 157 3.97 -0.58 8.34
N ILE A 158 3.20 0.25 7.61
CA ILE A 158 1.77 -0.03 7.27
C ILE A 158 1.49 0.03 5.75
N GLN A 159 2.29 0.74 4.94
CA GLN A 159 2.16 0.89 3.47
C GLN A 159 0.92 1.59 2.93
N VAL A 160 -0.21 1.52 3.62
CA VAL A 160 -1.47 2.12 3.20
C VAL A 160 -1.26 3.60 2.85
N GLY A 161 -1.56 4.02 1.63
CA GLY A 161 -1.38 5.42 1.23
C GLY A 161 0.07 5.87 1.04
N ALA A 162 1.08 5.01 1.24
CA ALA A 162 2.49 5.37 1.06
C ALA A 162 2.78 5.82 -0.38
N GLY A 163 2.09 5.24 -1.37
CA GLY A 163 2.18 5.66 -2.76
C GLY A 163 1.63 7.08 -2.99
N VAL A 164 0.61 7.50 -2.22
CA VAL A 164 0.05 8.86 -2.27
C VAL A 164 1.08 9.85 -1.76
N PHE A 165 1.69 9.57 -0.59
CA PHE A 165 2.75 10.42 -0.02
C PHE A 165 3.97 10.52 -0.93
N MET A 166 4.41 9.39 -1.48
CA MET A 166 5.55 9.33 -2.39
C MET A 166 5.31 10.14 -3.66
N LEU A 167 4.14 9.98 -4.29
CA LEU A 167 3.78 10.76 -5.48
C LEU A 167 3.71 12.26 -5.17
N ALA A 168 3.07 12.66 -4.06
CA ALA A 168 2.96 14.06 -3.65
C ALA A 168 4.34 14.71 -3.48
N VAL A 169 5.26 14.07 -2.76
CA VAL A 169 6.62 14.60 -2.55
C VAL A 169 7.40 14.65 -3.88
N MET A 170 7.35 13.59 -4.69
CA MET A 170 8.03 13.58 -5.99
C MET A 170 7.50 14.67 -6.93
N HIS A 171 6.20 14.93 -6.91
CA HIS A 171 5.58 16.00 -7.70
C HIS A 171 6.05 17.38 -7.23
N VAL A 172 6.02 17.64 -5.92
CA VAL A 172 6.48 18.91 -5.34
C VAL A 172 7.96 19.14 -5.62
N VAL A 173 8.80 18.11 -5.56
CA VAL A 173 10.26 18.25 -5.68
C VAL A 173 10.72 18.27 -7.13
N TRP A 174 10.03 17.58 -8.04
CA TRP A 174 10.47 17.44 -9.45
C TRP A 174 9.56 18.10 -10.48
N GLY A 175 8.40 18.61 -10.09
CA GLY A 175 7.48 19.34 -10.97
C GLY A 175 6.85 18.48 -12.06
N LYS A 176 7.02 17.14 -12.01
CA LYS A 176 6.46 16.21 -12.99
C LYS A 176 5.07 15.75 -12.58
N SER A 177 4.21 15.41 -13.56
CA SER A 177 2.87 14.90 -13.30
C SER A 177 2.89 13.57 -12.53
N TYR A 178 1.85 13.28 -11.75
CA TYR A 178 1.73 11.99 -11.05
C TYR A 178 1.79 10.80 -12.00
N THR A 179 1.16 10.90 -13.18
CA THR A 179 1.19 9.84 -14.20
C THR A 179 2.61 9.52 -14.65
N SER A 180 3.45 10.54 -14.84
CA SER A 180 4.87 10.38 -15.21
C SER A 180 5.72 9.81 -14.08
N LEU A 181 5.38 10.10 -12.83
CA LEU A 181 6.11 9.65 -11.64
C LEU A 181 5.68 8.25 -11.16
N ASN A 182 4.50 7.80 -11.61
CA ASN A 182 3.89 6.57 -11.17
C ASN A 182 4.75 5.31 -11.39
N PRO A 183 5.41 5.10 -12.55
CA PRO A 183 6.29 3.95 -12.75
C PRO A 183 7.39 3.85 -11.70
N LEU A 184 8.05 4.97 -11.40
CA LEU A 184 9.12 5.04 -10.40
C LEU A 184 8.59 4.75 -8.99
N LYS A 185 7.43 5.31 -8.63
CA LYS A 185 6.77 4.98 -7.35
C LYS A 185 6.51 3.49 -7.23
N VAL A 186 5.93 2.87 -8.25
CA VAL A 186 5.60 1.44 -8.21
C VAL A 186 6.84 0.57 -8.06
N PHE A 187 7.94 0.94 -8.74
CA PHE A 187 9.22 0.26 -8.60
C PHE A 187 9.81 0.39 -7.18
N ILE A 188 9.79 1.59 -6.59
CA ILE A 188 10.26 1.77 -5.19
C ILE A 188 9.39 0.96 -4.23
N ILE A 189 8.07 0.96 -4.43
CA ILE A 189 7.15 0.16 -3.63
C ILE A 189 7.43 -1.35 -3.76
N LEU A 190 7.84 -1.84 -4.93
CA LEU A 190 8.27 -3.24 -5.09
C LEU A 190 9.46 -3.55 -4.17
N LEU A 191 10.51 -2.73 -4.20
CA LEU A 191 11.69 -2.94 -3.36
C LEU A 191 11.33 -2.92 -1.87
N ILE A 192 10.48 -1.98 -1.44
CA ILE A 192 9.98 -1.92 -0.08
C ILE A 192 9.19 -3.18 0.29
N ASN A 193 8.35 -3.70 -0.60
CA ASN A 193 7.55 -4.88 -0.32
C ASN A 193 8.36 -6.17 -0.32
N ILE A 194 9.50 -6.25 -1.01
CA ILE A 194 10.44 -7.36 -0.83
C ILE A 194 10.93 -7.39 0.62
N ILE A 195 11.38 -6.26 1.14
CA ILE A 195 11.84 -6.14 2.54
C ILE A 195 10.72 -6.45 3.52
N ALA A 196 9.53 -5.86 3.32
CA ALA A 196 8.40 -6.07 4.20
C ALA A 196 7.93 -7.52 4.19
N LEU A 197 7.78 -8.14 3.02
CA LEU A 197 7.36 -9.53 2.90
C LEU A 197 8.32 -10.48 3.61
N VAL A 198 9.63 -10.31 3.42
CA VAL A 198 10.64 -11.10 4.13
C VAL A 198 10.56 -10.84 5.63
N GLY A 199 10.55 -9.58 6.06
CA GLY A 199 10.57 -9.24 7.49
C GLY A 199 9.33 -9.72 8.25
N TYR A 200 8.12 -9.52 7.72
CA TYR A 200 6.89 -10.05 8.33
C TYR A 200 6.81 -11.58 8.25
N GLY A 201 7.36 -12.19 7.20
CA GLY A 201 7.46 -13.64 7.07
C GLY A 201 8.35 -14.27 8.14
N LEU A 202 9.50 -13.67 8.42
CA LEU A 202 10.45 -14.14 9.44
C LEU A 202 9.88 -14.12 10.87
N VAL A 203 8.94 -13.22 11.15
CA VAL A 203 8.27 -13.15 12.47
C VAL A 203 6.92 -13.87 12.50
N ASN A 204 6.59 -14.66 11.47
CA ASN A 204 5.33 -15.39 11.32
C ASN A 204 4.08 -14.51 11.41
N GLN A 205 4.14 -13.29 10.87
CA GLN A 205 3.01 -12.35 10.84
C GLN A 205 2.28 -12.36 9.49
N ILE A 206 2.24 -13.51 8.83
CA ILE A 206 1.67 -13.70 7.49
C ILE A 206 0.72 -14.89 7.51
N HIS A 207 -0.51 -14.65 7.06
CA HIS A 207 -1.48 -15.68 6.73
C HIS A 207 -1.39 -16.01 5.23
N TRP A 208 -0.71 -17.10 4.90
CA TRP A 208 -0.34 -17.41 3.52
C TRP A 208 -1.53 -17.60 2.57
N GLU A 209 -2.60 -18.27 3.01
CA GLU A 209 -3.74 -18.57 2.14
C GLU A 209 -4.45 -17.30 1.66
N PHE A 210 -4.93 -16.46 2.59
CA PHE A 210 -5.47 -15.14 2.27
C PHE A 210 -4.49 -14.28 1.47
N GLY A 211 -3.20 -14.30 1.81
CA GLY A 211 -2.19 -13.53 1.10
C GLY A 211 -2.01 -13.95 -0.37
N LEU A 212 -2.06 -15.25 -0.66
CA LEU A 212 -1.97 -15.78 -2.02
C LEU A 212 -3.25 -15.49 -2.83
N LEU A 213 -4.43 -15.58 -2.20
CA LEU A 213 -5.69 -15.20 -2.85
C LEU A 213 -5.72 -13.71 -3.21
N LEU A 214 -5.31 -12.85 -2.28
CA LEU A 214 -5.12 -11.43 -2.54
C LEU A 214 -4.09 -11.20 -3.66
N ALA A 215 -3.04 -12.02 -3.74
CA ALA A 215 -2.00 -11.87 -4.76
C ALA A 215 -2.49 -12.15 -6.18
N ILE A 216 -3.36 -13.13 -6.38
CA ILE A 216 -4.00 -13.39 -7.68
C ILE A 216 -4.74 -12.13 -8.14
N GLY A 217 -5.62 -11.60 -7.28
CA GLY A 217 -6.36 -10.38 -7.56
C GLY A 217 -5.45 -9.18 -7.78
N GLN A 218 -4.54 -8.90 -6.86
CA GLN A 218 -3.68 -7.71 -6.91
C GLN A 218 -2.70 -7.74 -8.08
N LEU A 219 -2.23 -8.90 -8.52
CA LEU A 219 -1.42 -9.04 -9.74
C LEU A 219 -2.21 -8.62 -10.98
N ILE A 220 -3.39 -9.22 -11.19
CA ILE A 220 -4.27 -8.89 -12.32
C ILE A 220 -4.66 -7.41 -12.26
N GLY A 221 -5.05 -6.94 -11.08
CA GLY A 221 -5.45 -5.57 -10.85
C GLY A 221 -4.31 -4.58 -11.11
N GLY A 222 -3.08 -4.95 -10.73
CA GLY A 222 -1.88 -4.16 -11.01
C GLY A 222 -1.64 -4.02 -12.51
N LEU A 223 -1.71 -5.12 -13.27
CA LEU A 223 -1.55 -5.11 -14.73
C LEU A 223 -2.63 -4.28 -15.43
N VAL A 224 -3.89 -4.37 -14.97
CA VAL A 224 -4.98 -3.50 -15.45
C VAL A 224 -4.71 -2.05 -15.09
N GLY A 225 -4.28 -1.78 -13.86
CA GLY A 225 -3.96 -0.44 -13.36
C GLY A 225 -2.88 0.26 -14.20
N VAL A 226 -1.87 -0.47 -14.69
CA VAL A 226 -0.86 0.07 -15.61
C VAL A 226 -1.51 0.57 -16.91
N ARG A 227 -2.41 -0.23 -17.51
CA ARG A 227 -3.12 0.16 -18.74
C ARG A 227 -4.03 1.38 -18.53
N LEU A 228 -4.55 1.55 -17.32
CA LEU A 228 -5.42 2.66 -16.94
C LEU A 228 -4.65 3.91 -16.49
N ASN A 229 -3.31 3.88 -16.39
CA ASN A 229 -2.50 4.98 -15.88
C ASN A 229 -2.76 6.31 -16.61
N ASN A 230 -2.88 6.26 -17.94
CA ASN A 230 -3.16 7.44 -18.77
C ASN A 230 -4.64 7.88 -18.74
N LEU A 231 -5.54 7.03 -18.25
CA LEU A 231 -6.97 7.31 -18.08
C LEU A 231 -7.34 7.69 -16.65
N LYS A 232 -6.35 7.78 -15.73
CA LYS A 232 -6.55 8.01 -14.30
C LYS A 232 -7.54 9.14 -14.02
N GLY A 233 -7.41 10.30 -14.66
CA GLY A 233 -8.29 11.45 -14.41
C GLY A 233 -9.78 11.18 -14.73
N LYS A 234 -10.10 10.25 -15.64
CA LYS A 234 -11.49 9.88 -15.96
C LYS A 234 -12.11 8.95 -14.91
N ILE A 235 -11.30 8.07 -14.31
CA ILE A 235 -11.76 7.07 -13.34
C ILE A 235 -11.58 7.51 -11.89
N GLU A 236 -10.79 8.56 -11.65
CA GLU A 236 -10.48 9.09 -10.33
C GLU A 236 -11.71 9.41 -9.46
N PRO A 237 -12.79 10.04 -9.97
CA PRO A 237 -13.98 10.31 -9.14
C PRO A 237 -14.63 9.02 -8.61
N PHE A 238 -14.73 8.00 -9.45
CA PHE A 238 -15.28 6.70 -9.06
C PHE A 238 -14.38 6.00 -8.03
N LEU A 239 -13.07 5.96 -8.27
CA LEU A 239 -12.11 5.37 -7.33
C LEU A 239 -12.13 6.11 -5.99
N LYS A 240 -12.19 7.45 -6.01
CA LYS A 240 -12.29 8.29 -4.81
C LYS A 240 -13.53 7.92 -3.99
N MET A 241 -14.70 7.85 -4.62
CA MET A 241 -15.95 7.50 -3.94
C MET A 241 -15.90 6.10 -3.33
N LEU A 242 -15.42 5.10 -4.09
CA LEU A 242 -15.25 3.74 -3.60
C LEU A 242 -14.33 3.69 -2.38
N ILE A 243 -13.17 4.35 -2.46
CA ILE A 243 -12.19 4.40 -1.37
C ILE A 243 -12.77 5.11 -0.15
N LEU A 244 -13.43 6.25 -0.30
CA LEU A 244 -14.05 6.97 0.81
C LEU A 244 -15.11 6.13 1.52
N GLY A 245 -15.95 5.42 0.78
CA GLY A 245 -16.95 4.52 1.35
C GLY A 245 -16.32 3.40 2.16
N ILE A 246 -15.29 2.73 1.61
CA ILE A 246 -14.59 1.65 2.31
C ILE A 246 -13.85 2.18 3.54
N ILE A 247 -13.11 3.29 3.42
CA ILE A 247 -12.42 3.90 4.57
C ILE A 247 -13.42 4.25 5.67
N LEU A 248 -14.56 4.85 5.33
CA LEU A 248 -15.57 5.24 6.32
C LEU A 248 -16.09 4.03 7.08
N ILE A 249 -16.48 2.95 6.38
CA ILE A 249 -16.95 1.70 6.99
C ILE A 249 -15.85 1.14 7.91
N SER A 250 -14.60 1.14 7.45
CA SER A 250 -13.47 0.64 8.24
C SER A 250 -13.23 1.47 9.49
N ILE A 251 -13.27 2.80 9.40
CA ILE A 251 -13.15 3.68 10.57
C ILE A 251 -14.27 3.36 11.57
N LEU A 252 -15.53 3.31 11.12
CA LEU A 252 -16.65 3.02 12.01
C LEU A 252 -16.46 1.70 12.76
N ARG A 253 -16.00 0.65 12.06
CA ARG A 253 -15.72 -0.65 12.70
C ARG A 253 -14.50 -0.62 13.63
N PHE A 254 -13.41 0.06 13.24
CA PHE A 254 -12.21 0.18 14.08
C PHE A 254 -12.49 0.85 15.44
N TRP A 255 -13.46 1.76 15.47
CA TRP A 255 -13.88 2.47 16.68
C TRP A 255 -15.16 1.90 17.30
N HIS A 256 -15.57 0.68 16.92
CA HIS A 256 -16.74 -0.03 17.45
C HIS A 256 -18.05 0.78 17.37
N LEU A 257 -18.21 1.58 16.31
CA LEU A 257 -19.43 2.34 16.02
C LEU A 257 -20.45 1.52 15.22
N ILE A 258 -20.02 0.41 14.61
CA ILE A 258 -20.80 -0.65 13.95
C ILE A 258 -20.10 -1.99 14.17
#